data_AF-A0A7X9BWD4-F1
#
_entry.id   AF-A0A7X9BWD4-F1
#
_cell.length_a   1.000
_cell.length_b   1.000
_cell.length_c   1.000
_cell.angle_alpha   90.00
_cell.angle_beta   90.00
_cell.angle_gamma   90.00
#
_symmetry.space_group_name_H-M   'P 1'
#
loop_
_entity.id
_entity.type
_entity.pdbx_description
1 polymer ?
#
loop_
_entity_poly.entity_id
_entity_poly.type
_entity_poly.pdbx_seq_one_letter_code
_entity_poly.pdbx_strand_id
1 'polypeptide(L)' 'MTEQEQVKEQLQEQLEKVKQRLQILDMIEEKLFQMKELAQRVIDEDLTDVEIQEINHEVKNLGEQVKLLDREATQFS' A
#
# COMPACT_ATOMS: atom_id res chain seq x y z
N MET A 1 -38.98 -4.34 -4.17
CA MET A 1 -38.03 -3.55 -3.38
C MET A 1 -38.54 -2.13 -3.31
N THR A 2 -38.48 -1.54 -2.11
CA THR A 2 -38.81 -0.12 -1.91
C THR A 2 -37.63 0.76 -2.33
N GLU A 3 -37.86 2.04 -2.63
CA GLU A 3 -36.77 3.00 -2.88
C GLU A 3 -35.77 3.06 -1.72
N GLN A 4 -36.25 2.91 -0.47
CA GLN A 4 -35.40 2.88 0.72
C GLN A 4 -34.48 1.66 0.75
N GLU A 5 -34.95 0.50 0.31
CA GLU A 5 -34.11 -0.71 0.20
C GLU A 5 -33.03 -0.55 -0.88
N GLN A 6 -33.37 0.05 -2.03
CA GLN A 6 -32.41 0.32 -3.10
C GLN A 6 -31.30 1.28 -2.68
N VAL A 7 -31.67 2.37 -1.99
CA VAL A 7 -30.69 3.34 -1.47
C VAL A 7 -29.77 2.67 -0.43
N LYS A 8 -30.33 1.83 0.44
CA LYS A 8 -29.55 1.11 1.44
C LYS A 8 -28.53 0.15 0.80
N GLU A 9 -28.93 -0.60 -0.22
CA GLU A 9 -28.04 -1.51 -0.94
C GLU A 9 -26.89 -0.75 -1.62
N GLN A 10 -27.18 0.38 -2.28
CA GLN A 10 -26.15 1.22 -2.91
C GLN A 10 -25.15 1.77 -1.89
N LEU A 11 -25.64 2.23 -0.72
CA LEU A 11 -24.77 2.71 0.35
C LEU A 11 -23.90 1.60 0.94
N GLN A 12 -24.42 0.37 1.05
CA GLN A 12 -23.64 -0.77 1.50
C GLN A 12 -22.53 -1.14 0.49
N GLU A 13 -22.83 -1.11 -0.81
CA GLU A 13 -21.83 -1.35 -1.85
C GLU A 13 -20.73 -0.29 -1.83
N GLN A 14 -21.09 0.99 -1.69
CA GLN A 14 -20.11 2.07 -1.57
C GLN A 14 -19.25 1.96 -0.32
N LEU A 15 -19.87 1.60 0.82
CA LEU A 15 -19.13 1.39 2.07
C LEU A 15 -18.10 0.27 1.93
N GLU A 16 -18.46 -0.83 1.27
CA GLU A 16 -17.55 -1.95 1.07
C GLU A 16 -16.36 -1.57 0.18
N LYS A 17 -16.60 -0.80 -0.89
CA LYS A 17 -15.51 -0.25 -1.74
C LYS A 17 -14.55 0.64 -0.92
N VAL A 18 -15.09 1.50 -0.06
CA VAL A 18 -14.26 2.36 0.80
C VAL A 18 -13.42 1.54 1.77
N LYS A 19 -14.01 0.51 2.40
CA LYS A 19 -13.28 -0.38 3.32
C LYS A 19 -12.14 -1.13 2.63
N GLN A 20 -12.40 -1.68 1.45
CA GLN A 20 -11.37 -2.36 0.65
C GLN A 20 -10.23 -1.40 0.29
N ARG A 21 -10.56 -0.17 -0.13
CA ARG A 21 -9.54 0.85 -0.42
C ARG A 21 -8.72 1.23 0.81
N LEU A 22 -9.33 1.35 1.99
CA LEU A 22 -8.59 1.61 3.23
C LEU A 22 -7.60 0.49 3.54
N GLN A 23 -8.00 -0.77 3.40
CA GLN A 23 -7.10 -1.91 3.62
C GLN A 23 -5.89 -1.89 2.69
N ILE A 24 -6.10 -1.56 1.41
CA ILE A 24 -4.99 -1.43 0.45
C ILE A 24 -4.05 -0.28 0.83
N LEU A 25 -4.61 0.86 1.29
CA LEU A 25 -3.81 2.00 1.74
C LEU A 25 -2.99 1.66 2.98
N ASP A 26 -3.54 0.90 3.93
CA ASP A 26 -2.80 0.41 5.10
C ASP A 26 -1.60 -0.47 4.68
N MET A 27 -1.80 -1.34 3.67
CA MET A 27 -0.72 -2.16 3.10
C MET A 27 0.35 -1.34 2.37
N ILE A 28 -0.04 -0.24 1.72
CA ILE A 28 0.90 0.70 1.10
C ILE A 28 1.72 1.39 2.18
N GLU A 29 1.07 1.88 3.23
CA GLU A 29 1.74 2.56 4.35
C GLU A 29 2.78 1.66 5.01
N GLU A 30 2.45 0.40 5.29
CA GLU A 30 3.38 -0.58 5.85
C GLU A 30 4.65 -0.72 4.98
N LYS A 31 4.50 -0.83 3.66
CA LYS A 31 5.63 -0.96 2.73
C LYS A 31 6.47 0.30 2.66
N LEU A 32 5.84 1.48 2.69
CA LEU A 32 6.55 2.75 2.74
C LEU A 32 7.33 2.90 4.05
N PHE A 33 6.79 2.41 5.16
CA PHE A 33 7.49 2.38 6.43
C PHE A 33 8.71 1.45 6.38
N GLN A 34 8.58 0.25 5.81
CA GLN A 34 9.70 -0.66 5.57
C GLN A 34 10.80 -0.02 4.70
N MET A 35 10.43 0.66 3.61
CA MET A 35 11.39 1.39 2.78
C MET A 35 12.13 2.48 3.56
N LYS A 36 11.44 3.17 4.47
CA LYS A 36 12.05 4.19 5.34
C LYS A 36 13.03 3.57 6.32
N GLU A 37 12.69 2.45 6.96
CA GLU A 37 13.59 1.75 7.87
C GLU A 37 14.86 1.28 7.16
N LEU A 38 14.73 0.73 5.96
CA LEU A 38 15.87 0.34 5.12
C LEU A 38 16.77 1.53 4.77
N ALA A 39 16.17 2.67 4.40
CA ALA A 39 16.94 3.89 4.12
C ALA A 39 17.65 4.44 5.37
N GLN A 40 16.99 4.36 6.53
CA GLN A 40 17.57 4.79 7.80
C GLN A 40 18.75 3.89 8.20
N ARG A 41 18.66 2.59 7.96
CA ARG A 41 19.73 1.62 8.22
C ARG A 41 21.02 1.96 7.47
N VAL A 42 20.91 2.44 6.22
CA VAL A 42 22.07 2.89 5.43
C VAL A 42 22.75 4.12 6.03
N ILE A 43 22.03 4.95 6.80
CA ILE A 43 22.56 6.14 7.46
C ILE A 43 23.22 5.77 8.79
N ASP A 44 22.58 4.88 9.54
CA ASP A 44 22.93 4.60 10.94
C ASP A 44 24.02 3.51 11.09
N GLU A 45 24.15 2.64 10.09
CA GLU A 45 25.09 1.50 10.11
C GLU A 45 26.24 1.69 9.12
N ASP A 46 27.43 1.19 9.49
CA ASP A 46 28.58 1.13 8.58
C ASP A 46 28.46 -0.11 7.69
N LEU A 47 27.67 0.03 6.62
CA LEU A 47 27.34 -1.05 5.70
C LEU A 47 28.38 -1.19 4.59
N THR A 48 28.60 -2.44 4.17
CA THR A 48 29.38 -2.74 2.97
C THR A 48 28.61 -2.40 1.70
N ASP A 49 29.33 -2.23 0.59
CA ASP A 49 28.71 -2.02 -0.73
C ASP A 49 27.72 -3.14 -1.12
N VAL A 50 27.98 -4.37 -0.67
CA VAL A 50 27.10 -5.52 -0.93
C VAL A 50 25.78 -5.37 -0.16
N GLU A 51 25.83 -5.03 1.11
CA GLU A 51 24.63 -4.80 1.94
C GLU A 51 23.82 -3.60 1.42
N ILE A 52 24.48 -2.54 0.98
CA ILE A 52 23.82 -1.39 0.34
C ILE A 52 23.12 -1.83 -0.97
N GLN A 53 23.71 -2.72 -1.75
CA GLN A 53 23.08 -3.25 -2.96
C GLN A 53 21.85 -4.12 -2.64
N GLU A 54 21.92 -4.96 -1.61
CA GLU A 54 20.77 -5.76 -1.15
C GLU A 54 19.62 -4.86 -0.69
N ILE A 55 19.91 -3.84 0.12
CA ILE A 55 18.92 -2.84 0.54
C ILE A 55 18.28 -2.14 -0.67
N ASN A 56 19.09 -1.71 -1.64
CA ASN A 56 18.56 -1.09 -2.85
C ASN A 56 17.64 -2.03 -3.65
N HIS A 57 17.97 -3.32 -3.71
CA HIS A 57 17.12 -4.32 -4.35
C HIS A 57 15.77 -4.47 -3.63
N GLU A 58 15.80 -4.52 -2.29
CA GLU A 58 14.61 -4.64 -1.47
C GLU A 58 13.71 -3.40 -1.56
N VAL A 59 14.29 -2.20 -1.47
CA VAL A 59 13.56 -0.92 -1.65
C VAL A 59 12.90 -0.87 -3.03
N LYS A 60 13.58 -1.34 -4.09
CA LYS A 60 12.99 -1.40 -5.44
C LYS A 60 11.81 -2.36 -5.50
N ASN A 61 11.93 -3.55 -4.92
CA ASN A 61 10.85 -4.54 -4.85
C ASN A 61 9.63 -3.99 -4.08
N LEU A 62 9.85 -3.35 -2.92
CA LEU A 62 8.79 -2.67 -2.17
C LEU A 62 8.12 -1.58 -3.01
N GLY A 63 8.90 -0.79 -3.76
CA GLY A 63 8.38 0.21 -4.68
C GLY A 63 7.53 -0.36 -5.82
N GLU A 64 7.85 -1.55 -6.33
CA GLU A 64 7.02 -2.26 -7.31
C GLU A 64 5.70 -2.75 -6.70
N GLN A 65 5.75 -3.27 -5.46
CA GLN A 65 4.54 -3.68 -4.73
C GLN A 65 3.61 -2.51 -4.41
N VAL A 66 4.15 -1.36 -3.98
CA VAL A 66 3.37 -0.14 -3.76
C VAL A 66 2.66 0.30 -5.04
N LYS A 67 3.34 0.27 -6.19
CA LYS A 67 2.73 0.61 -7.49
C LYS A 67 1.60 -0.35 -7.88
N LEU A 68 1.72 -1.63 -7.53
CA LEU A 68 0.66 -2.61 -7.79
C LEU A 68 -0.57 -2.33 -6.92
N LEU A 69 -0.36 -2.12 -5.62
CA LEU A 69 -1.42 -1.79 -4.68
C LEU A 69 -2.11 -0.47 -5.01
N ASP A 70 -1.36 0.56 -5.42
CA ASP A 70 -1.93 1.85 -5.81
C ASP A 70 -2.86 1.72 -7.03
N ARG A 71 -2.49 0.87 -8.00
CA ARG A 71 -3.37 0.54 -9.14
C ARG A 71 -4.64 -0.18 -8.70
N GLU A 72 -4.54 -1.10 -7.75
CA GLU A 72 -5.69 -1.82 -7.20
C GLU A 72 -6.64 -0.88 -6.44
N ALA A 73 -6.08 0.03 -5.63
CA ALA A 73 -6.84 1.03 -4.87
C ALA A 73 -7.61 2.01 -5.78
N THR A 74 -7.12 2.24 -7.00
CA THR A 74 -7.69 3.18 -7.99
C THR A 74 -8.53 2.49 -9.05
N GLN A 75 -8.59 1.15 -9.07
CA GLN A 75 -9.30 0.39 -10.10
C GLN A 75 -10.84 0.50 -10.01
N PHE A 76 -11.36 1.02 -8.90
CA PHE A 76 -12.79 1.16 -8.62
C PHE A 76 -13.26 2.60 -8.34
N SER A 77 -12.38 3.59 -8.59
CA SER A 77 -12.70 5.03 -8.46
C SER A 77 -13.28 5.65 -9.73
#